data_AF-A0A9X8CFY5-F1
#
_entry.id   AF-A0A9X8CFY5-F1
#
_cell.length_a   1.000
_cell.length_b   1.000
_cell.length_c   1.000
_cell.angle_alpha   90.00
_cell.angle_beta   90.00
_cell.angle_gamma   90.00
#
_symmetry.space_group_name_H-M   'P 1'
#
loop_
_entity.id
_entity.type
_entity.pdbx_description
1 polymer ?
#
loop_
_entity_poly.entity_id
_entity_poly.type
_entity_poly.pdbx_seq_one_letter_code
_entity_poly.pdbx_strand_id
1 'polypeptide(L)'
;MSIAIISQVVSSGFKGIFLVITNPCDVITTLVYQESSFPTYRVIGTGMSLDTNRMKRIVGEKLGVSGQSINGDVLGEHRESQFVTWTTVVVGTQKLLDIVSLSEDELEKMKERG
;
A
#
# COMPACT_ATOMS: atom_id res chain seq x y z
N MET A 1 13.46 -5.05 -12.61
CA MET A 1 14.25 -3.80 -12.76
C MET A 1 15.72 -4.18 -12.62
N SER A 2 16.59 -3.78 -13.54
CA SER A 2 18.01 -4.13 -13.50
C SER A 2 18.86 -2.95 -13.02
N ILE A 3 20.01 -3.25 -12.41
CA ILE A 3 21.00 -2.26 -11.98
C ILE A 3 21.40 -1.34 -13.14
N ALA A 4 21.55 -1.90 -14.34
CA ALA A 4 21.87 -1.15 -15.55
C ALA A 4 20.87 0.00 -15.84
N ILE A 5 19.58 -0.21 -15.61
CA ILE A 5 18.56 0.83 -15.81
C ILE A 5 18.73 1.94 -14.77
N ILE A 6 18.97 1.59 -13.51
CA ILE A 6 19.16 2.56 -12.43
C ILE A 6 20.36 3.46 -12.75
N SER A 7 21.51 2.86 -13.11
CA SER A 7 22.72 3.61 -13.44
C SER A 7 22.52 4.53 -14.65
N GLN A 8 21.79 4.11 -15.68
CA GLN A 8 21.48 4.94 -16.84
C GLN A 8 20.59 6.14 -16.48
N VAL A 9 19.59 5.94 -15.63
CA VAL A 9 18.71 7.04 -15.17
C VAL A 9 19.52 8.03 -14.34
N VAL A 10 20.35 7.56 -13.42
CA VAL A 10 21.19 8.44 -12.59
C VAL A 10 22.20 9.21 -13.44
N SER A 11 22.88 8.54 -14.38
CA SER A 11 23.88 9.17 -15.25
C SER A 11 23.29 10.19 -16.22
N SER A 12 22.00 10.07 -16.55
CA SER A 12 21.27 11.09 -17.33
C SER A 12 21.14 12.45 -16.61
N GLY A 13 21.50 12.52 -15.33
CA GLY A 13 21.34 13.71 -14.50
C GLY A 13 19.94 13.84 -13.89
N PHE A 14 19.20 12.73 -13.77
CA PHE A 14 17.84 12.70 -13.23
C PHE A 14 17.78 13.25 -11.79
N LYS A 15 16.91 14.24 -11.56
CA LYS A 15 16.69 14.89 -10.25
C LYS A 15 15.29 14.67 -9.66
N GLY A 16 14.51 13.76 -10.25
CA GLY A 16 13.15 13.44 -9.80
C GLY A 16 13.07 12.34 -8.74
N ILE A 17 11.90 11.70 -8.63
CA ILE A 17 11.62 10.61 -7.68
C ILE A 17 11.57 9.29 -8.44
N PHE A 18 12.17 8.24 -7.90
CA PHE A 18 11.93 6.87 -8.33
C PHE A 18 10.64 6.36 -7.70
N LEU A 19 9.65 6.04 -8.53
CA LEU A 19 8.45 5.31 -8.12
C LEU A 19 8.57 3.86 -8.59
N VAL A 20 8.68 2.92 -7.65
CA VAL A 20 8.96 1.51 -7.93
C VAL A 20 7.67 0.69 -7.81
N ILE A 21 7.33 -0.03 -8.88
CA ILE A 21 6.14 -0.90 -8.98
C ILE A 21 6.54 -2.39 -9.18
N THR A 22 7.82 -2.66 -9.45
CA THR A 22 8.28 -4.01 -9.81
C THR A 22 8.31 -4.91 -8.57
N ASN A 23 7.66 -6.06 -8.64
CA ASN A 23 7.69 -7.06 -7.58
C ASN A 23 9.01 -7.86 -7.54
N PRO A 24 9.48 -8.29 -6.36
CA PRO A 24 8.96 -7.93 -5.02
C PRO A 24 9.25 -6.46 -4.68
N CYS A 25 8.18 -5.67 -4.45
CA CYS A 25 8.23 -4.20 -4.48
C CYS A 25 9.23 -3.62 -3.48
N ASP A 26 9.17 -4.08 -2.23
CA ASP A 26 9.99 -3.58 -1.13
C ASP A 26 11.48 -3.89 -1.34
N VAL A 27 11.78 -5.09 -1.84
CA VAL A 27 13.14 -5.52 -2.19
C VAL A 27 13.70 -4.68 -3.34
N ILE A 28 12.93 -4.50 -4.42
CA ILE A 28 13.39 -3.70 -5.57
C ILE A 28 13.53 -2.22 -5.18
N THR A 29 12.65 -1.69 -4.34
CA THR A 29 12.76 -0.32 -3.82
C THR A 29 14.05 -0.13 -3.03
N THR A 30 14.40 -1.12 -2.20
CA THR A 30 15.66 -1.13 -1.45
C THR A 30 16.88 -1.17 -2.38
N LEU A 31 16.83 -2.01 -3.43
CA LEU A 31 17.90 -2.06 -4.44
C LEU A 31 18.05 -0.72 -5.16
N VAL A 32 16.96 -0.08 -5.57
CA VAL A 32 16.99 1.24 -6.23
C VAL A 32 17.58 2.30 -5.31
N TYR A 33 17.24 2.26 -4.03
CA TYR A 33 17.82 3.16 -3.03
C TYR A 33 19.34 2.99 -2.92
N GLN A 34 19.81 1.75 -2.79
CA GLN A 34 21.22 1.42 -2.68
C GLN A 34 22.01 1.84 -3.93
N GLU A 35 21.51 1.48 -5.11
CA GLU A 35 22.22 1.70 -6.39
C GLU A 35 22.16 3.16 -6.86
N SER A 36 21.07 3.88 -6.57
CA SER A 36 20.93 5.28 -7.01
C SER A 36 21.69 6.27 -6.14
N SER A 37 22.01 5.90 -4.88
CA SER A 37 22.54 6.80 -3.85
C SER A 37 21.66 8.05 -3.62
N PHE A 38 20.38 8.00 -4.01
CA PHE A 38 19.44 9.08 -3.74
C PHE A 38 19.02 9.06 -2.28
N PRO A 39 18.65 10.22 -1.72
CA PRO A 39 18.06 10.24 -0.39
C PRO A 39 16.77 9.42 -0.37
N THR A 40 16.47 8.80 0.76
CA THR A 40 15.33 7.87 0.93
C THR A 40 13.99 8.46 0.48
N TYR A 41 13.75 9.74 0.72
CA TYR A 41 12.52 10.43 0.30
C TYR A 41 12.35 10.59 -1.23
N ARG A 42 13.36 10.20 -2.03
CA ARG A 42 13.31 10.19 -3.52
C ARG A 42 13.21 8.79 -4.10
N VAL A 43 13.09 7.76 -3.28
CA VAL A 43 12.91 6.37 -3.72
C VAL A 43 11.72 5.78 -2.98
N ILE A 44 10.60 5.66 -3.69
CA ILE A 44 9.31 5.29 -3.12
C ILE A 44 8.81 4.04 -3.84
N GLY A 45 8.55 2.98 -3.09
CA GLY A 45 7.80 1.83 -3.59
C GLY A 45 6.30 2.09 -3.51
N THR A 46 5.52 1.54 -4.43
CA THR A 46 4.05 1.61 -4.31
C THR A 46 3.52 0.85 -3.10
N GLY A 47 4.30 -0.11 -2.58
CA GLY A 47 3.99 -0.90 -1.40
C GLY A 47 2.55 -1.42 -1.43
N MET A 48 1.84 -1.19 -0.32
CA MET A 48 0.47 -1.65 -0.09
C MET A 48 -0.62 -0.70 -0.60
N SER A 49 -0.28 0.28 -1.47
CA SER A 49 -1.25 1.26 -1.96
C SER A 49 -2.41 0.62 -2.76
N LEU A 50 -2.13 -0.44 -3.52
CA LEU A 50 -3.16 -1.18 -4.25
C LEU A 50 -4.05 -1.98 -3.29
N ASP A 51 -3.43 -2.74 -2.38
CA ASP A 51 -4.15 -3.52 -1.36
C ASP A 51 -5.03 -2.62 -0.48
N THR A 52 -4.53 -1.44 -0.10
CA THR A 52 -5.29 -0.41 0.62
C THR A 52 -6.51 0.06 -0.18
N ASN A 53 -6.36 0.34 -1.48
CA ASN A 53 -7.51 0.72 -2.31
C ASN A 53 -8.52 -0.42 -2.45
N ARG A 54 -8.07 -1.68 -2.51
CA ARG A 54 -8.96 -2.84 -2.54
C ARG A 54 -9.72 -3.02 -1.23
N MET A 55 -9.06 -2.88 -0.09
CA MET A 55 -9.69 -2.87 1.23
C MET A 55 -10.77 -1.79 1.31
N LYS A 56 -10.45 -0.56 0.91
CA LYS A 56 -11.40 0.56 0.89
C LYS A 56 -12.63 0.26 0.02
N ARG A 57 -12.44 -0.36 -1.15
CA ARG A 57 -13.55 -0.80 -2.01
C ARG A 57 -14.45 -1.81 -1.30
N ILE A 58 -13.89 -2.83 -0.67
CA ILE A 58 -14.65 -3.91 -0.02
C ILE A 58 -15.45 -3.39 1.17
N VAL A 59 -14.83 -2.55 2.01
CA VAL A 59 -15.53 -1.90 3.12
C VAL A 59 -16.62 -0.97 2.58
N GLY A 60 -16.37 -0.22 1.50
CA GLY A 60 -17.35 0.66 0.87
C GLY A 60 -18.57 -0.10 0.34
N GLU A 61 -18.33 -1.21 -0.36
CA GLU A 61 -19.39 -2.11 -0.86
C GLU A 61 -20.25 -2.68 0.28
N LYS A 62 -19.62 -3.09 1.39
CA LYS A 62 -20.33 -3.64 2.57
C LYS A 62 -21.25 -2.60 3.23
N LEU A 63 -20.84 -1.33 3.25
CA LEU A 63 -21.58 -0.25 3.93
C LEU A 63 -22.45 0.58 2.99
N GLY A 64 -22.39 0.34 1.69
CA GLY A 64 -23.11 1.15 0.69
C GLY A 64 -22.58 2.59 0.59
N VAL A 65 -21.28 2.80 0.84
CA VAL A 65 -20.63 4.11 0.76
C VAL A 65 -19.47 4.11 -0.23
N SER A 66 -19.04 5.28 -0.68
CA SER A 66 -17.86 5.41 -1.53
C SER A 66 -16.60 4.93 -0.79
N GLY A 67 -15.73 4.18 -1.48
CA GLY A 67 -14.40 3.83 -0.98
C GLY A 67 -13.54 5.05 -0.62
N GLN A 68 -13.82 6.21 -1.22
CA GLN A 68 -13.14 7.48 -0.88
C GLN A 68 -13.52 8.00 0.52
N SER A 69 -14.67 7.58 1.05
CA SER A 69 -15.08 7.93 2.42
C SER A 69 -14.36 7.07 3.47
N ILE A 70 -13.49 6.16 3.06
CA ILE A 70 -12.83 5.20 3.94
C ILE A 70 -11.35 5.55 4.07
N ASN A 71 -10.96 5.85 5.29
CA ASN A 71 -9.58 6.08 5.69
C ASN A 71 -9.07 4.88 6.48
N GLY A 72 -7.82 4.51 6.25
CA GLY A 72 -7.23 3.29 6.79
C GLY A 72 -6.26 2.69 5.78
N ASP A 73 -5.37 1.84 6.27
CA ASP A 73 -4.21 1.37 5.54
C ASP A 73 -4.07 -0.15 5.67
N VAL A 74 -3.49 -0.73 4.63
CA VAL A 74 -2.90 -2.07 4.68
C VAL A 74 -1.41 -1.89 4.87
N LEU A 75 -0.85 -2.59 5.86
CA LEU A 75 0.57 -2.53 6.21
C LEU A 75 1.23 -3.90 6.01
N GLY A 76 2.56 -3.93 6.10
CA GLY A 76 3.36 -5.15 5.91
C GLY A 76 3.89 -5.30 4.49
N GLU A 77 4.29 -6.51 4.12
CA GLU A 77 4.79 -6.83 2.79
C GLU A 77 3.67 -7.37 1.89
N HIS A 78 3.71 -6.99 0.61
CA HIS A 78 2.76 -7.47 -0.37
C HIS A 78 2.75 -9.01 -0.45
N ARG A 79 1.54 -9.60 -0.49
CA ARG A 79 1.22 -11.06 -0.48
C ARG A 79 1.31 -11.76 0.87
N GLU A 80 2.51 -11.94 1.43
CA GLU A 80 2.70 -12.96 2.48
C GLU A 80 2.47 -12.45 3.90
N SER A 81 2.86 -11.21 4.20
CA SER A 81 2.80 -10.66 5.57
C SER A 81 1.94 -9.40 5.69
N GLN A 82 1.07 -9.14 4.70
CA GLN A 82 0.18 -8.00 4.75
C GLN A 82 -0.93 -8.15 5.78
N PHE A 83 -1.28 -7.05 6.44
CA PHE A 83 -2.39 -6.99 7.38
C PHE A 83 -3.13 -5.66 7.31
N VAL A 84 -4.44 -5.70 7.53
CA VAL A 84 -5.29 -4.52 7.62
C VAL A 84 -5.33 -4.04 9.06
N THR A 85 -5.15 -2.73 9.29
CA THR A 85 -5.27 -2.14 10.62
C THR A 85 -6.72 -1.81 10.97
N TRP A 86 -7.58 -2.83 11.08
CA TRP A 86 -9.04 -2.69 11.27
C TRP A 86 -9.46 -1.72 12.38
N THR A 87 -8.71 -1.69 13.49
CA THR A 87 -8.95 -0.80 14.64
C THR A 87 -8.76 0.70 14.33
N THR A 88 -8.08 1.01 13.22
CA THR A 88 -7.80 2.38 12.76
C THR A 88 -8.62 2.76 11.52
N VAL A 89 -9.40 1.84 10.96
CA VAL A 89 -10.24 2.13 9.80
C VAL A 89 -11.37 3.06 10.22
N VAL A 90 -11.53 4.16 9.49
CA VAL A 90 -12.52 5.21 9.71
C VAL A 90 -13.39 5.34 8.47
N VAL A 91 -14.70 5.40 8.68
CA VAL A 91 -15.71 5.66 7.65
C VAL A 91 -16.28 7.05 7.90
N GLY A 92 -15.93 8.00 7.03
CA GLY A 92 -16.19 9.42 7.25
C GLY A 92 -15.45 9.93 8.49
N THR A 93 -16.17 10.05 9.61
CA THR A 93 -15.65 10.56 10.89
C THR A 93 -15.75 9.54 12.04
N GLN A 94 -16.25 8.34 11.79
CA GLN A 94 -16.48 7.31 12.81
C GLN A 94 -15.61 6.09 12.55
N LYS A 95 -15.17 5.39 13.59
CA LYS A 95 -14.39 4.16 13.41
C LYS A 95 -15.30 3.05 12.88
N LEU A 96 -14.78 2.20 12.00
CA LEU A 96 -15.51 1.07 11.43
C LEU A 96 -16.15 0.18 12.51
N LEU A 97 -15.36 -0.14 13.55
CA LEU A 97 -15.77 -1.02 14.64
C LEU A 97 -16.82 -0.40 15.58
N ASP A 98 -17.02 0.92 15.53
CA ASP A 98 -18.08 1.60 16.30
C ASP A 98 -19.43 1.58 15.55
N ILE A 99 -19.39 1.46 14.21
CA ILE A 99 -20.57 1.50 13.33
C ILE A 99 -21.10 0.10 13.07
N VAL A 100 -20.22 -0.90 13.02
CA VAL A 100 -20.57 -2.28 12.69
C VAL A 100 -19.93 -3.25 13.65
N SER A 101 -20.75 -4.14 14.21
CA SER A 101 -20.27 -5.32 14.93
C SER A 101 -19.86 -6.38 13.91
N LEU A 102 -18.59 -6.38 13.52
CA LEU A 102 -17.98 -7.39 12.67
C LEU A 102 -17.31 -8.46 13.53
N SER A 103 -17.56 -9.74 13.23
CA SER A 103 -16.77 -10.81 13.85
C SER A 103 -15.36 -10.87 13.24
N GLU A 104 -14.42 -11.52 13.95
CA GLU A 104 -13.06 -11.76 13.42
C GLU A 104 -13.12 -12.53 12.08
N ASP A 105 -14.02 -13.51 11.96
CA ASP A 105 -14.24 -14.26 10.71
C ASP A 105 -14.70 -13.38 9.55
N GLU A 106 -15.54 -12.37 9.81
CA GLU A 106 -15.98 -11.43 8.77
C GLU A 106 -14.84 -10.52 8.33
N LEU A 107 -14.02 -10.05 9.27
CA LEU A 107 -12.85 -9.24 8.97
C LEU A 107 -11.82 -10.02 8.14
N GLU A 108 -11.59 -11.29 8.46
CA GLU A 108 -10.65 -12.13 7.69
C GLU A 108 -11.18 -12.40 6.27
N LYS A 109 -12.47 -12.70 6.11
CA LYS A 109 -13.11 -12.83 4.79
C LYS A 109 -13.02 -11.54 3.97
N MET A 110 -13.12 -10.37 4.62
CA MET A 110 -12.98 -9.09 3.94
C MET A 110 -11.54 -8.84 3.47
N LYS A 111 -10.55 -9.29 4.24
CA LYS A 111 -9.13 -9.26 3.85
C LYS A 111 -8.84 -10.19 2.67
N GLU A 112 -9.35 -11.42 2.67
CA GLU A 112 -9.13 -12.40 1.58
C GLU A 112 -9.76 -12.01 0.24
N ARG A 113 -10.76 -11.12 0.24
CA ARG A 113 -11.42 -10.62 -0.98
C ARG A 113 -10.67 -9.46 -1.64
N GLY A 114 -9.66 -8.89 -0.98
CA GLY A 114 -8.79 -7.83 -1.46
C GLY A 114 -7.58 -8.40 -2.18
#